data_AF-A0A931CY19-F1
#
_entry.id   AF-A0A931CY19-F1
#
_cell.length_a   1.000
_cell.length_b   1.000
_cell.length_c   1.000
_cell.angle_alpha   90.00
_cell.angle_beta   90.00
_cell.angle_gamma   90.00
#
_symmetry.space_group_name_H-M   'P 1'
#
loop_
_entity.id
_entity.type
_entity.pdbx_description
1 polymer ?
#
loop_
_entity_poly.entity_id
_entity_poly.type
_entity_poly.pdbx_seq_one_letter_code
_entity_poly.pdbx_strand_id
1 'polypeptide(L)'
;DIAWFAAGLLLSRYPEQLKARYPFLDPIPDDEAGLLEQIGAARGCLKAKGQIDYHKAATVLIQDFRSGKIGKISVETPFDTSDDKEKNSDPTFE
;
A
#
# COMPACT_ATOMS: atom_id res chain seq x y z
N ASP A 1 -1.78 -10.10 7.15
CA ASP A 1 -1.03 -10.56 5.96
C ASP A 1 -1.39 -9.83 4.67
N ILE A 2 -2.51 -10.10 4.00
CA ILE A 2 -2.80 -9.53 2.65
C ILE A 2 -2.97 -8.00 2.65
N ALA A 3 -3.65 -7.43 3.65
CA ALA A 3 -3.88 -5.98 3.72
C ALA A 3 -2.60 -5.18 3.98
N TRP A 4 -1.67 -5.73 4.77
CA TRP A 4 -0.35 -5.14 4.97
C TRP A 4 0.44 -5.14 3.68
N PHE A 5 0.47 -6.27 2.96
CA PHE A 5 1.10 -6.29 1.64
C PHE A 5 0.50 -5.25 0.67
N ALA A 6 -0.83 -5.16 0.59
CA ALA A 6 -1.50 -4.17 -0.24
C ALA A 6 -1.17 -2.73 0.20
N ALA A 7 -1.12 -2.47 1.51
CA ALA A 7 -0.71 -1.17 2.05
C ALA A 7 0.71 -0.80 1.59
N GLY A 8 1.69 -1.70 1.76
CA GLY A 8 3.08 -1.46 1.36
C GLY A 8 3.23 -1.29 -0.15
N LEU A 9 2.53 -2.12 -0.94
CA LEU A 9 2.48 -1.99 -2.39
C LEU A 9 1.95 -0.62 -2.83
N LEU A 10 0.85 -0.16 -2.22
CA LEU A 10 0.22 1.11 -2.56
C LEU A 10 1.07 2.31 -2.12
N LEU A 11 1.69 2.26 -0.95
CA LEU A 11 2.62 3.29 -0.48
C LEU A 11 3.83 3.43 -1.40
N SER A 12 4.42 2.29 -1.80
CA SER A 12 5.63 2.27 -2.62
C SER A 12 5.38 2.61 -4.09
N ARG A 13 4.34 2.03 -4.70
CA ARG A 13 4.12 2.11 -6.16
C ARG A 13 3.02 3.10 -6.57
N TYR A 14 2.06 3.39 -5.68
CA TYR A 14 0.84 4.15 -6.03
C TYR A 14 0.44 5.22 -4.98
N PRO A 15 1.38 6.05 -4.48
CA PRO A 15 1.07 7.03 -3.43
C PRO A 15 0.09 8.11 -3.89
N GLU A 16 0.11 8.48 -5.17
CA GLU A 16 -0.82 9.48 -5.72
C GLU A 16 -2.26 8.96 -5.76
N GLN A 17 -2.45 7.70 -6.15
CA GLN A 17 -3.77 7.05 -6.17
C GLN A 17 -4.31 6.89 -4.75
N LEU A 18 -3.42 6.57 -3.80
CA LEU A 18 -3.73 6.49 -2.39
C LEU A 18 -4.20 7.86 -1.85
N LYS A 19 -3.48 8.95 -2.15
CA LYS A 19 -3.86 10.32 -1.75
C LYS A 19 -5.14 10.80 -2.44
N ALA A 20 -5.37 10.43 -3.70
CA ALA A 20 -6.62 10.72 -4.40
C ALA A 20 -7.82 10.04 -3.73
N ARG A 21 -7.66 8.79 -3.27
CA ARG A 21 -8.73 8.04 -2.57
C ARG A 21 -8.90 8.50 -1.13
N TYR A 22 -7.81 8.79 -0.44
CA TYR A 22 -7.75 9.17 0.97
C TYR A 22 -7.06 10.53 1.09
N PRO A 23 -7.76 11.64 0.79
CA PRO A 23 -7.18 12.99 0.76
C PRO A 23 -6.71 13.49 2.13
N PHE A 24 -7.11 12.81 3.22
CA PHE A 24 -6.63 13.07 4.58
C PHE A 24 -5.23 12.50 4.87
N LEU A 25 -4.65 11.71 3.95
CA LEU A 25 -3.26 11.25 4.05
C LEU A 25 -2.30 12.38 3.65
N ASP A 26 -2.17 13.38 4.51
CA ASP A 26 -1.25 14.51 4.32
C ASP A 26 -0.54 14.85 5.64
N PRO A 27 0.74 14.47 5.81
CA PRO A 27 1.56 13.72 4.86
C PRO A 27 1.11 12.24 4.72
N ILE A 28 1.46 11.63 3.59
CA ILE A 28 1.30 10.18 3.40
C ILE A 28 2.24 9.48 4.40
N PRO A 29 1.76 8.50 5.19
CA PRO A 29 2.59 7.78 6.14
C PRO A 29 3.65 6.93 5.44
N ASP A 30 4.80 6.74 6.09
CA ASP A 30 5.94 6.01 5.53
C ASP A 30 5.77 4.48 5.60
N ASP A 31 4.86 3.99 6.45
CA ASP A 31 4.66 2.57 6.71
C ASP A 31 3.18 2.15 6.71
N GLU A 32 2.97 0.84 6.60
CA GLU A 32 1.64 0.24 6.47
C GLU A 32 0.79 0.40 7.73
N ALA A 33 1.42 0.40 8.91
CA ALA A 33 0.71 0.58 10.16
C ALA A 33 0.15 2.00 10.23
N GLY A 34 0.97 3.02 9.93
CA GLY A 34 0.55 4.41 9.86
C GLY A 34 -0.57 4.62 8.83
N LEU A 35 -0.51 3.97 7.67
CA LEU A 35 -1.59 4.00 6.69
C LEU A 35 -2.91 3.44 7.26
N LEU A 36 -2.86 2.27 7.88
CA LEU A 36 -4.04 1.64 8.48
C LEU A 36 -4.57 2.43 9.68
N GLU A 37 -3.70 3.10 10.45
CA GLU A 37 -4.11 4.00 11.53
C GLU A 37 -4.90 5.18 11.00
N GLN A 38 -4.37 5.88 9.99
CA GLN A 38 -5.04 7.05 9.43
C GLN A 38 -6.37 6.68 8.76
N ILE A 39 -6.41 5.57 8.00
CA ILE A 39 -7.66 5.04 7.44
C ILE A 39 -8.64 4.67 8.56
N GLY A 40 -8.15 4.01 9.61
CA GLY A 40 -8.97 3.57 10.72
C GLY A 40 -9.57 4.74 11.51
N ALA A 41 -8.77 5.76 11.78
CA ALA A 41 -9.20 6.99 12.43
C ALA A 41 -10.26 7.73 11.59
N ALA A 42 -10.00 7.91 10.29
CA ALA A 42 -10.92 8.62 9.40
C ALA A 42 -12.25 7.88 9.17
N ARG A 43 -12.25 6.54 9.26
CA ARG A 43 -13.43 5.69 9.00
C ARG A 43 -14.12 5.20 10.27
N GLY A 44 -13.67 5.63 11.45
CA GLY A 44 -14.25 5.21 12.73
C GLY A 44 -14.04 3.72 13.01
N CYS A 45 -12.99 3.11 12.47
CA CYS A 45 -12.58 1.75 12.79
C CYS A 45 -11.91 1.74 14.16
N LEU A 46 -12.71 1.85 15.21
CA LEU A 46 -12.26 1.90 16.59
C LEU A 46 -12.68 0.64 17.36
N LYS A 47 -11.82 0.24 18.29
CA LYS A 47 -12.09 -0.73 19.36
C LYS A 47 -12.56 0.00 20.62
N ALA A 48 -12.81 -0.77 21.67
CA ALA A 48 -13.04 -0.24 23.01
C ALA A 48 -11.92 0.73 23.43
N LYS A 49 -12.29 1.78 24.16
CA LYS A 49 -11.38 2.83 24.64
C LYS A 49 -10.70 3.67 23.54
N GLY A 50 -11.24 3.69 22.32
CA GLY A 50 -10.78 4.58 21.25
C GLY A 50 -9.49 4.14 20.55
N GLN A 51 -9.04 2.89 20.76
CA GLN A 51 -7.91 2.32 20.02
C GLN A 51 -8.30 1.99 18.58
N ILE A 52 -7.35 2.07 17.63
CA ILE A 52 -7.63 1.69 16.24
C ILE A 52 -7.88 0.19 16.13
N ASP A 53 -8.94 -0.16 15.40
CA ASP A 53 -9.22 -1.51 14.95
C ASP A 53 -8.56 -1.78 13.59
N TYR A 54 -7.29 -2.19 13.61
CA TYR A 54 -6.54 -2.52 12.41
C TYR A 54 -7.21 -3.58 11.55
N HIS A 55 -7.98 -4.50 12.13
CA HIS A 55 -8.68 -5.53 11.35
C HIS A 55 -9.79 -4.91 10.50
N LYS A 56 -10.55 -3.98 11.06
CA LYS A 56 -11.58 -3.23 10.32
C LYS A 56 -10.94 -2.29 9.30
N ALA A 57 -9.87 -1.57 9.67
CA ALA A 57 -9.15 -0.70 8.76
C ALA A 57 -8.57 -1.48 7.56
N ALA A 58 -7.96 -2.64 7.82
CA ALA A 58 -7.46 -3.56 6.79
C ALA A 58 -8.58 -4.04 5.85
N THR A 59 -9.75 -4.34 6.42
CA THR A 59 -10.93 -4.74 5.64
C THR A 59 -11.38 -3.62 4.71
N VAL A 60 -11.42 -2.37 5.20
CA VAL A 60 -11.77 -1.19 4.40
C VAL A 60 -10.77 -0.99 3.26
N LEU A 61 -9.47 -1.04 3.55
CA LEU A 61 -8.42 -0.89 2.54
C LEU A 61 -8.56 -1.96 1.44
N ILE A 62 -8.69 -3.23 1.82
CA ILE A 62 -8.84 -4.33 0.87
C ILE A 62 -10.13 -4.22 0.06
N GLN A 63 -11.22 -3.77 0.67
CA GLN A 63 -12.48 -3.58 -0.06
C GLN A 63 -12.37 -2.45 -1.09
N ASP A 64 -11.75 -1.32 -0.74
CA ASP A 64 -11.51 -0.22 -1.67
C ASP A 64 -10.53 -0.63 -2.78
N PHE A 65 -9.51 -1.42 -2.45
CA PHE A 65 -8.55 -1.98 -3.40
C PHE A 65 -9.25 -2.92 -4.42
N ARG A 66 -9.97 -3.93 -3.93
CA ARG A 66 -10.66 -4.93 -4.77
C ARG A 66 -11.80 -4.34 -5.60
N SER A 67 -12.42 -3.26 -5.12
CA SER A 67 -13.48 -2.57 -5.87
C SER A 67 -12.95 -1.56 -6.89
N GLY A 68 -11.63 -1.40 -7.01
CA GLY A 68 -11.00 -0.46 -7.93
C GLY A 68 -11.18 1.01 -7.54
N LYS A 69 -11.64 1.30 -6.32
CA LYS A 69 -11.86 2.67 -5.84
C LYS A 69 -10.56 3.43 -5.58
N ILE A 70 -9.47 2.71 -5.31
CA ILE A 70 -8.13 3.30 -5.19
C ILE A 70 -7.63 3.73 -6.58
N GLY A 71 -7.98 2.99 -7.62
CA GLY A 71 -7.61 3.26 -9.00
C GLY A 71 -7.35 1.98 -9.78
N LYS A 72 -6.75 2.12 -10.96
CA LYS A 72 -6.23 0.99 -11.74
C LYS A 72 -4.89 0.57 -11.15
N ILE A 73 -4.87 -0.51 -10.37
CA ILE A 73 -3.67 -1.02 -9.71
C ILE A 73 -3.27 -2.35 -10.32
N SER A 74 -2.01 -2.46 -10.74
CA SER A 74 -1.39 -3.73 -11.12
C SER A 74 -0.54 -4.25 -9.97
N VAL A 75 -0.86 -5.46 -9.50
CA VAL A 75 -0.13 -6.13 -8.41
C VAL A 75 1.17 -6.74 -8.92
N GLU A 76 1.11 -7.34 -10.11
CA GLU A 76 2.25 -7.94 -10.79
C GLU A 76 2.67 -7.05 -11.95
N THR A 77 3.98 -6.94 -12.13
CA THR A 77 4.63 -6.29 -13.25
C THR A 77 5.48 -7.33 -13.99
N PRO A 78 5.75 -7.17 -15.29
CA PRO A 78 6.61 -8.11 -16.02
C PRO A 78 8.04 -8.19 -15.45
N PHE A 79 8.43 -7.24 -14.61
CA PHE A 79 9.72 -7.21 -13.90
C PHE A 79 9.68 -7.95 -12.54
N ASP A 80 8.50 -8.36 -12.05
CA ASP A 80 8.39 -9.17 -10.83
C ASP A 80 8.79 -10.65 -11.10
N THR A 81 8.85 -11.08 -12.37
CA THR A 81 9.28 -12.44 -12.78
C THR A 81 10.56 -12.40 -13.59
N SER A 82 11.66 -12.01 -12.96
CA SER A 82 13.00 -12.31 -13.48
C SER A 82 13.93 -12.68 -12.33
N ASP A 83 14.33 -13.95 -12.31
CA ASP A 83 15.71 -14.31 -12.05
C ASP A 83 16.62 -13.47 -12.97
N ASP A 84 16.92 -12.22 -12.61
CA ASP A 84 18.08 -11.49 -13.11
C ASP A 84 19.16 -11.50 -12.02
N LYS A 85 19.66 -12.71 -11.80
CA LYS A 85 21.07 -12.95 -11.44
C LYS A 85 21.96 -12.46 -12.59
N GLU A 86 21.95 -11.17 -12.89
CA GLU A 86 22.97 -10.58 -13.76
C GLU A 86 23.20 -9.13 -13.32
N LYS A 87 23.88 -9.00 -12.18
CA LYS A 87 24.74 -7.84 -11.98
C LYS A 87 25.75 -7.88 -13.12
N ASN A 88 25.49 -7.06 -14.14
CA ASN A 88 26.40 -6.65 -15.19
C ASN A 88 27.79 -6.36 -14.58
N SER A 89 28.67 -7.36 -14.52
CA SER A 89 30.10 -7.14 -14.55
C SER A 89 30.46 -7.02 -16.02
N ASP A 90 30.30 -5.82 -16.56
CA ASP A 90 30.86 -5.43 -17.85
C ASP A 90 32.35 -5.85 -17.88
N PRO A 91 32.79 -6.75 -18.76
CA PRO A 91 34.20 -6.81 -19.10
C PRO A 91 34.45 -5.63 -20.03
N THR A 92 35.07 -4.58 -19.49
CA THR A 92 35.64 -3.48 -20.26
C THR A 92 36.36 -4.05 -21.49
N PHE A 93 35.85 -3.75 -22.68
CA PHE A 93 36.61 -3.85 -23.91
C PHE A 93 37.33 -2.52 -24.11
N GLU A 94 38.53 -2.42 -23.56
CA GLU A 94 39.63 -1.57 -24.05
C GLU A 94 40.93 -2.37 -23.99
#